data_AF-A0A139NT83-F1
#
_entry.id   AF-A0A139NT83-F1
#
_cell.length_a   1.000
_cell.length_b   1.000
_cell.length_c   1.000
_cell.angle_alpha   90.00
_cell.angle_beta   90.00
_cell.angle_gamma   90.00
#
_symmetry.space_group_name_H-M   'P 1'
#
loop_
_entity.id
_entity.type
_entity.pdbx_description
1 polymer ?
#
loop_
_entity_poly.entity_id
_entity_poly.type
_entity_poly.pdbx_seq_one_letter_code
_entity_poly.pdbx_strand_id
1 'polypeptide(L)'
;MISSLTHFGLSREQAVFGLGLAFLIIICVLLTLLMKTQIGLVLRSTGDNIPMSEANGVNVDNMKIFGYMISNGLIALCGALFAQSDGFADVTSGTGTIVVGLSAVIIAEVLIHDLTIGWRLLSIGVGAIVYRLIILNIYEIPHLDQSLVRLFNAILLALVLFAPEVQKKLKVRGLKLSK
;
A
#
# COMPACT_ATOMS: atom_id res chain seq x y z
N MET A 1 -13.77 8.16 19.65
CA MET A 1 -14.24 7.19 18.66
C MET A 1 -14.06 5.75 19.14
N ILE A 2 -12.85 5.34 19.55
CA ILE A 2 -12.58 3.98 20.11
C ILE A 2 -13.32 3.73 21.45
N SER A 3 -13.47 4.76 22.29
CA SER A 3 -14.24 4.70 23.55
C SER A 3 -15.77 4.57 23.37
N SER A 4 -16.31 4.97 22.21
CA SER A 4 -17.75 4.86 21.93
C SER A 4 -18.16 3.46 21.47
N LEU A 5 -17.21 2.66 20.96
CA LEU A 5 -17.47 1.29 20.48
C LEU A 5 -17.31 0.23 21.58
N THR A 6 -16.63 0.55 22.68
CA THR A 6 -16.54 -0.29 23.89
C THR A 6 -17.88 -0.44 24.64
N HIS A 7 -18.90 0.35 24.29
CA HIS A 7 -20.25 0.22 24.85
C HIS A 7 -21.08 -0.89 24.17
N PHE A 8 -20.61 -1.49 23.07
CA PHE A 8 -21.31 -2.55 22.33
C PHE A 8 -20.84 -3.98 22.65
N GLY A 9 -19.98 -4.18 23.64
CA GLY A 9 -19.54 -5.52 24.05
C GLY A 9 -18.56 -6.21 23.09
N LEU A 10 -18.02 -5.49 22.10
CA LEU A 10 -16.94 -5.95 21.23
C LEU A 10 -15.57 -5.70 21.89
N SER A 11 -14.71 -6.72 21.91
CA SER A 11 -13.32 -6.58 22.36
C SER A 11 -12.60 -5.50 21.54
N ARG A 12 -11.81 -4.65 22.21
CA ARG A 12 -11.09 -3.49 21.61
C ARG A 12 -10.30 -3.85 20.36
N GLU A 13 -9.80 -5.09 20.28
CA GLU A 13 -9.06 -5.57 19.11
C GLU A 13 -9.95 -5.80 17.89
N GLN A 14 -11.10 -6.45 18.05
CA GLN A 14 -12.06 -6.70 16.96
C GLN A 14 -12.62 -5.38 16.40
N ALA A 15 -12.82 -4.39 17.28
CA ALA A 15 -13.23 -3.04 16.90
C ALA A 15 -12.20 -2.35 15.99
N VAL A 16 -10.91 -2.41 16.33
CA VAL A 16 -9.84 -1.77 15.56
C VAL A 16 -9.64 -2.48 14.22
N PHE A 17 -9.62 -3.81 14.21
CA PHE A 17 -9.53 -4.59 12.97
C PHE A 17 -10.74 -4.35 12.05
N GLY A 18 -11.95 -4.37 12.59
CA GLY A 18 -13.18 -4.13 11.82
C GLY A 18 -13.25 -2.73 11.22
N LEU A 19 -12.88 -1.71 12.00
CA LEU A 19 -12.83 -0.33 11.53
C LEU A 19 -11.75 -0.14 10.45
N GLY A 20 -10.55 -0.69 10.66
CA GLY A 20 -9.45 -0.63 9.69
C GLY A 20 -9.82 -1.30 8.36
N LEU A 21 -10.44 -2.48 8.41
CA LEU A 21 -10.89 -3.19 7.22
C LEU A 21 -12.00 -2.43 6.49
N ALA A 22 -12.97 -1.88 7.21
CA ALA A 22 -14.03 -1.06 6.62
C ALA A 22 -13.45 0.16 5.90
N PHE A 23 -12.54 0.89 6.53
CA PHE A 23 -11.85 2.03 5.92
C PHE A 23 -11.06 1.62 4.67
N LEU A 24 -10.33 0.51 4.72
CA LEU A 24 -9.58 -0.01 3.57
C LEU A 24 -10.49 -0.31 2.38
N ILE A 25 -11.62 -0.99 2.62
CA ILE A 25 -12.59 -1.31 1.57
C ILE A 25 -13.22 -0.03 1.02
N ILE A 26 -13.64 0.91 1.87
CA ILE A 26 -14.23 2.18 1.45
C ILE A 26 -13.27 2.96 0.57
N ILE A 27 -12.00 3.08 0.97
CA ILE A 27 -10.98 3.80 0.20
C ILE A 27 -10.70 3.09 -1.13
N CYS A 28 -10.56 1.76 -1.13
CA CYS A 28 -10.39 0.98 -2.37
C CYS A 28 -11.55 1.19 -3.34
N VAL A 29 -12.79 1.16 -2.86
CA VAL A 29 -13.99 1.38 -3.67
C VAL A 29 -14.01 2.80 -4.21
N LEU A 30 -13.75 3.80 -3.37
CA LEU A 30 -13.75 5.21 -3.76
C LEU A 30 -12.67 5.50 -4.82
N LEU A 31 -11.46 4.96 -4.65
CA LEU A 31 -10.39 5.06 -5.64
C LEU A 31 -10.72 4.31 -6.94
N THR A 32 -11.33 3.13 -6.85
CA THR A 32 -11.75 2.38 -8.05
C THR A 32 -12.83 3.12 -8.82
N LEU A 33 -13.79 3.75 -8.14
CA LEU A 33 -14.80 4.60 -8.75
C LEU A 33 -14.18 5.84 -9.38
N LEU A 34 -13.27 6.52 -8.67
CA LEU A 34 -12.53 7.67 -9.19
C LEU A 34 -11.79 7.30 -10.49
N MET A 35 -11.10 6.16 -10.51
CA MET A 35 -10.38 5.65 -11.69
C MET A 35 -11.30 5.32 -12.88
N LYS A 36 -12.59 5.10 -12.65
CA LYS A 36 -13.60 4.91 -13.71
C LYS A 36 -14.22 6.22 -14.22
N THR A 37 -14.04 7.33 -13.52
CA THR A 37 -14.57 8.64 -13.96
C THR A 37 -13.70 9.28 -15.06
N GLN A 38 -14.23 10.30 -15.75
CA GLN A 38 -13.48 11.08 -16.76
C GLN A 38 -12.17 11.65 -16.19
N ILE A 39 -12.21 12.18 -14.96
CA ILE A 39 -11.03 12.71 -14.26
C ILE A 39 -10.02 11.59 -14.02
N GLY A 40 -10.47 10.39 -13.60
CA GLY A 40 -9.58 9.24 -13.41
C GLY A 40 -8.92 8.74 -14.69
N LEU A 41 -9.66 8.72 -15.81
CA LEU A 41 -9.12 8.34 -17.12
C LEU A 41 -8.05 9.31 -17.58
N VAL A 42 -8.26 10.61 -17.39
CA VAL A 42 -7.28 11.67 -17.66
C VAL A 42 -6.07 11.57 -16.73
N LEU A 43 -6.27 11.16 -15.47
CA LEU A 43 -5.17 10.97 -14.52
C LEU A 43 -4.25 9.85 -15.00
N ARG A 44 -4.87 8.75 -15.47
CA ARG A 44 -4.16 7.60 -16.00
C ARG A 44 -3.45 7.92 -17.31
N SER A 45 -4.10 8.61 -18.24
CA SER A 45 -3.45 9.02 -19.49
C SER A 45 -2.27 9.94 -19.24
N THR A 46 -2.37 10.83 -18.25
CA THR A 46 -1.29 11.73 -17.85
C THR A 46 -0.11 10.97 -17.24
N GLY A 47 -0.39 9.91 -16.48
CA GLY A 47 0.64 9.03 -15.91
C GLY A 47 1.32 8.11 -16.94
N ASP A 48 0.57 7.61 -17.93
CA ASP A 48 1.12 6.73 -18.98
C ASP A 48 1.89 7.54 -20.03
N ASN A 49 1.37 8.70 -20.45
CA ASN A 49 2.00 9.53 -21.49
C ASN A 49 1.62 11.03 -21.34
N ILE A 50 2.57 11.79 -20.81
CA ILE A 50 2.47 13.25 -20.63
C ILE A 50 2.21 13.97 -21.96
N PRO A 51 3.06 13.84 -23.01
CA PRO A 51 2.86 14.59 -24.26
C PRO A 51 1.56 14.23 -24.98
N MET A 52 1.06 13.00 -24.85
CA MET A 52 -0.26 12.62 -25.39
C MET A 52 -1.40 13.32 -24.65
N SER A 53 -1.31 13.47 -23.33
CA SER A 53 -2.36 14.16 -22.57
C SER A 53 -2.37 15.67 -22.85
N GLU A 54 -1.20 16.29 -23.02
CA GLU A 54 -1.09 17.70 -23.43
C GLU A 54 -1.69 17.94 -24.83
N ALA A 55 -1.41 17.04 -25.78
CA ALA A 55 -1.99 17.11 -27.13
C ALA A 55 -3.53 16.95 -27.14
N ASN A 56 -4.11 16.29 -26.14
CA ASN A 56 -5.55 16.18 -25.95
C ASN A 56 -6.19 17.38 -25.20
N GLY A 57 -5.43 18.46 -24.98
CA GLY A 57 -5.94 19.68 -24.34
C GLY A 57 -6.08 19.57 -22.82
N VAL A 58 -5.45 18.57 -22.19
CA VAL A 58 -5.45 18.41 -20.74
C VAL A 58 -4.31 19.24 -20.13
N ASN A 59 -4.63 20.01 -19.08
CA ASN A 59 -3.64 20.67 -18.24
C ASN A 59 -2.95 19.64 -17.32
N VAL A 60 -1.83 19.08 -17.79
CA VAL A 60 -1.08 18.04 -17.09
C VAL A 60 -0.60 18.49 -15.71
N ASP A 61 -0.18 19.74 -15.54
CA ASP A 61 0.29 20.23 -14.24
C ASP A 61 -0.82 20.28 -13.18
N ASN A 62 -2.02 20.73 -13.54
CA ASN A 62 -3.18 20.66 -12.65
C ASN A 62 -3.52 19.20 -12.30
N MET A 63 -3.33 18.29 -13.25
CA MET A 63 -3.58 16.87 -13.04
C MET A 63 -2.59 16.23 -12.08
N LYS A 64 -1.30 16.59 -12.17
CA LYS A 64 -0.26 16.17 -11.20
C LYS A 64 -0.58 16.69 -9.80
N ILE A 65 -0.93 17.97 -9.68
CA ILE A 65 -1.30 18.58 -8.39
C ILE A 65 -2.49 17.84 -7.78
N PHE A 66 -3.53 17.56 -8.58
CA PHE A 66 -4.68 16.78 -8.13
C PHE A 66 -4.29 15.38 -7.62
N GLY A 67 -3.42 14.69 -8.34
CA GLY A 67 -2.88 13.40 -7.91
C GLY A 67 -2.08 13.48 -6.60
N TYR A 68 -1.24 14.51 -6.43
CA TYR A 68 -0.49 14.75 -5.20
C TYR A 68 -1.40 15.12 -4.03
N MET A 69 -2.47 15.90 -4.26
CA MET A 69 -3.44 16.25 -3.23
C MET A 69 -4.15 15.01 -2.68
N ILE A 70 -4.62 14.12 -3.57
CA ILE A 70 -5.26 12.86 -3.14
C ILE A 70 -4.28 11.98 -2.38
N SER A 71 -3.04 11.82 -2.89
CA SER A 71 -2.03 10.97 -2.28
C SER A 71 -1.66 11.46 -0.87
N ASN A 72 -1.35 12.75 -0.72
CA ASN A 72 -1.03 13.34 0.58
C ASN A 72 -2.24 13.34 1.52
N GLY A 73 -3.45 13.54 1.00
CA GLY A 73 -4.69 13.46 1.79
C GLY A 73 -4.90 12.07 2.40
N LEU A 74 -4.67 11.00 1.63
CA LEU A 74 -4.75 9.63 2.14
C LEU A 74 -3.66 9.33 3.16
N ILE A 75 -2.43 9.81 2.93
CA ILE A 75 -1.31 9.64 3.89
C ILE A 75 -1.64 10.35 5.21
N ALA A 76 -2.15 11.58 5.17
CA ALA A 76 -2.56 12.33 6.36
C ALA A 76 -3.71 11.64 7.11
N LEU A 77 -4.70 11.10 6.39
CA LEU A 77 -5.80 10.34 6.98
C LEU A 77 -5.31 9.07 7.68
N CYS A 78 -4.40 8.32 7.06
CA CYS A 78 -3.76 7.16 7.68
C CYS A 78 -2.97 7.56 8.94
N GLY A 79 -2.20 8.65 8.90
CA GLY A 79 -1.46 9.16 10.05
C GLY A 79 -2.36 9.57 11.22
N ALA A 80 -3.49 10.22 10.94
CA ALA A 80 -4.48 10.58 11.95
C ALA A 80 -5.13 9.36 12.61
N LEU A 81 -5.47 8.32 11.82
CA LEU A 81 -5.98 7.05 12.33
C LEU A 81 -4.94 6.29 13.17
N PHE A 82 -3.68 6.33 12.75
CA PHE A 82 -2.57 5.71 13.47
C PHE A 82 -2.37 6.38 14.85
N ALA A 83 -2.25 7.71 14.88
CA ALA A 83 -2.11 8.47 16.13
C ALA A 83 -3.32 8.28 17.07
N GLN A 84 -4.53 8.15 16.52
CA GLN A 84 -5.73 7.85 17.31
C GLN A 84 -5.68 6.44 17.93
N SER A 85 -5.08 5.48 17.22
CA SER A 85 -4.98 4.09 17.68
C SER A 85 -3.95 3.92 18.79
N ASP A 86 -2.79 4.56 18.66
CA ASP A 86 -1.72 4.54 19.68
C ASP A 86 -1.99 5.51 20.84
N GLY A 87 -2.82 6.53 20.65
CA GLY A 87 -3.20 7.49 21.70
C GLY A 87 -2.14 8.57 22.00
N PHE A 88 -1.02 8.54 21.28
CA PHE A 88 0.03 9.56 21.29
C PHE A 88 0.65 9.65 19.89
N ALA A 89 1.27 10.78 19.59
CA ALA A 89 1.97 11.01 18.34
C ALA A 89 3.41 11.44 18.63
N ASP A 90 4.37 10.63 18.20
CA ASP A 90 5.79 10.96 18.24
C ASP A 90 6.40 10.92 16.84
N VAL A 91 7.37 11.78 16.57
CA VAL A 91 8.05 11.90 15.25
C VAL A 91 8.77 10.59 14.90
N THR A 92 9.24 9.86 15.90
CA THR A 92 9.94 8.57 15.72
C THR A 92 8.99 7.44 15.34
N SER A 93 7.69 7.57 15.63
CA SER A 93 6.70 6.51 15.42
C SER A 93 6.43 6.26 13.93
N GLY A 94 6.65 7.27 13.08
CA GLY A 94 6.53 7.15 11.62
C GLY A 94 7.80 6.64 10.91
N THR A 95 8.93 6.58 11.61
CA THR A 95 10.23 6.23 11.01
C THR A 95 10.24 4.78 10.54
N GLY A 96 10.35 4.58 9.22
CA GLY A 96 10.34 3.26 8.58
C GLY A 96 9.02 2.89 7.90
N THR A 97 7.97 3.70 8.02
CA THR A 97 6.65 3.41 7.41
C THR A 97 6.73 3.29 5.88
N ILE A 98 7.58 4.07 5.22
CA ILE A 98 7.79 3.99 3.75
C ILE A 98 8.36 2.62 3.36
N VAL A 99 9.34 2.10 4.12
CA VAL A 99 9.96 0.79 3.88
C VAL A 99 8.93 -0.32 4.01
N VAL A 100 8.12 -0.26 5.08
CA VAL A 100 7.01 -1.20 5.33
C VAL A 100 6.00 -1.16 4.18
N GLY A 101 5.57 0.04 3.77
CA GLY A 101 4.59 0.22 2.71
C GLY A 101 5.08 -0.29 1.34
N LEU A 102 6.30 0.08 0.95
CA LEU A 102 6.90 -0.41 -0.30
C LEU A 102 7.05 -1.94 -0.29
N SER A 103 7.47 -2.53 0.84
CA SER A 103 7.59 -3.98 0.98
C SER A 103 6.25 -4.68 0.77
N ALA A 104 5.19 -4.19 1.41
CA ALA A 104 3.84 -4.75 1.30
C ALA A 104 3.30 -4.68 -0.14
N VAL A 105 3.53 -3.56 -0.85
CA VAL A 105 3.13 -3.39 -2.26
C VAL A 105 3.87 -4.38 -3.16
N ILE A 106 5.18 -4.54 -2.99
CA ILE A 106 5.97 -5.47 -3.81
C ILE A 106 5.58 -6.93 -3.51
N ILE A 107 5.36 -7.30 -2.24
CA ILE A 107 4.87 -8.64 -1.87
C ILE A 107 3.55 -8.95 -2.57
N ALA A 108 2.60 -8.00 -2.57
CA ALA A 108 1.32 -8.16 -3.27
C ALA A 108 1.50 -8.39 -4.78
N GLU A 109 2.38 -7.60 -5.42
CA GLU A 109 2.65 -7.67 -6.86
C GLU A 109 3.34 -8.98 -7.26
N VAL A 110 4.23 -9.51 -6.42
CA VAL A 110 4.91 -10.80 -6.66
C VAL A 110 3.98 -11.99 -6.44
N LEU A 111 3.03 -11.88 -5.49
CA LEU A 111 2.14 -12.99 -5.15
C LEU A 111 1.01 -13.16 -6.19
N ILE A 112 0.44 -12.05 -6.68
CA ILE A 112 -0.74 -12.09 -7.57
C ILE A 112 -0.44 -11.34 -8.87
N HIS A 113 -0.39 -12.10 -9.96
CA HIS A 113 -0.15 -11.58 -11.31
C HIS A 113 -1.49 -11.30 -12.03
N ASP A 114 -1.47 -10.37 -13.01
CA ASP A 114 -2.57 -10.10 -13.94
C ASP A 114 -3.91 -9.70 -13.32
N LEU A 115 -3.90 -8.66 -12.48
CA LEU A 115 -5.11 -8.11 -11.86
C LEU A 115 -5.61 -6.84 -12.58
N THR A 116 -6.92 -6.70 -12.70
CA THR A 116 -7.55 -5.42 -13.07
C THR A 116 -7.31 -4.36 -11.99
N ILE A 117 -7.37 -3.06 -12.33
CA ILE A 117 -7.01 -1.94 -11.42
C ILE A 117 -7.67 -2.06 -10.04
N GLY A 118 -8.98 -2.35 -9.98
CA GLY A 118 -9.69 -2.48 -8.70
C GLY A 118 -9.20 -3.66 -7.86
N TRP A 119 -8.99 -4.82 -8.50
CA TRP A 119 -8.45 -6.01 -7.83
C TRP A 119 -6.97 -5.84 -7.43
N ARG A 120 -6.22 -5.03 -8.18
CA ARG A 120 -4.83 -4.66 -7.85
C ARG A 120 -4.76 -3.76 -6.61
N LEU A 121 -5.74 -2.90 -6.37
CA LEU A 121 -5.81 -2.11 -5.13
C LEU A 121 -6.09 -3.01 -3.91
N LEU A 122 -7.01 -3.98 -4.06
CA LEU A 122 -7.30 -4.94 -2.99
C LEU A 122 -6.14 -5.90 -2.71
N SER A 123 -5.38 -6.31 -3.73
CA SER A 123 -4.22 -7.19 -3.54
C SER A 123 -3.13 -6.55 -2.68
N ILE A 124 -2.97 -5.22 -2.71
CA ILE A 124 -2.07 -4.49 -1.81
C ILE A 124 -2.46 -4.72 -0.34
N GLY A 125 -3.77 -4.72 -0.03
CA GLY A 125 -4.27 -5.07 1.30
C GLY A 125 -3.87 -6.48 1.74
N VAL A 126 -3.94 -7.45 0.82
CA VAL A 126 -3.48 -8.82 1.06
C VAL A 126 -1.96 -8.86 1.29
N GLY A 127 -1.17 -8.11 0.51
CA GLY A 127 0.27 -8.00 0.71
C GLY A 127 0.65 -7.40 2.05
N ALA A 128 -0.11 -6.43 2.55
CA ALA A 128 0.08 -5.87 3.88
C ALA A 128 -0.20 -6.90 4.99
N ILE A 129 -1.22 -7.74 4.83
CA ILE A 129 -1.53 -8.84 5.77
C ILE A 129 -0.39 -9.87 5.76
N VAL A 130 0.07 -10.30 4.58
CA VAL A 130 1.19 -11.25 4.44
C VAL A 130 2.46 -10.68 5.06
N TYR A 131 2.79 -9.42 4.78
CA TYR A 131 3.91 -8.73 5.41
C TYR A 131 3.79 -8.76 6.94
N ARG A 132 2.58 -8.50 7.47
CA ARG A 132 2.34 -8.53 8.92
C ARG A 132 2.53 -9.93 9.51
N LEU A 133 2.11 -10.98 8.80
CA LEU A 133 2.37 -12.36 9.22
C LEU A 133 3.88 -12.66 9.27
N ILE A 134 4.65 -12.21 8.28
CA ILE A 134 6.10 -12.40 8.25
C ILE A 134 6.76 -11.72 9.45
N ILE A 135 6.44 -10.45 9.72
CA ILE A 135 7.07 -9.73 10.84
C ILE A 135 6.63 -10.26 12.21
N LEU A 136 5.39 -10.76 12.33
CA LEU A 136 4.92 -11.41 13.56
C LEU A 136 5.76 -12.64 13.93
N ASN A 137 6.10 -13.48 12.94
CA ASN A 137 6.99 -14.63 13.15
C ASN A 137 8.39 -14.19 13.61
N ILE A 138 8.86 -13.03 13.14
CA ILE A 138 10.16 -12.47 13.57
C ILE A 138 10.06 -11.99 15.03
N TYR A 139 8.94 -11.41 15.44
CA TYR A 139 8.71 -10.92 16.81
C TYR A 139 8.66 -12.01 17.89
N GLU A 140 8.43 -13.28 17.53
CA GLU A 140 8.47 -14.40 18.48
C GLU A 140 9.89 -14.73 18.96
N ILE A 141 10.93 -14.18 18.33
CA ILE A 141 12.31 -14.31 18.78
C ILE A 141 12.52 -13.43 20.03
N PRO A 142 12.87 -14.01 21.20
CA PRO A 142 13.08 -13.24 22.42
C PRO A 142 14.28 -12.27 22.29
N HIS A 143 14.17 -11.06 22.87
CA HIS A 143 15.18 -9.98 22.93
C HIS A 143 15.35 -9.09 21.69
N LEU A 144 14.29 -8.86 20.91
CA LEU A 144 14.34 -7.89 19.81
C LEU A 144 14.15 -6.45 20.31
N ASP A 145 15.21 -5.66 20.20
CA ASP A 145 15.15 -4.21 20.31
C ASP A 145 14.49 -3.58 19.07
N GLN A 146 13.90 -2.39 19.22
CA GLN A 146 13.22 -1.67 18.14
C GLN A 146 14.16 -1.37 16.96
N SER A 147 15.46 -1.20 17.23
CA SER A 147 16.48 -1.03 16.19
C SER A 147 16.66 -2.29 15.33
N LEU A 148 16.66 -3.48 15.95
CA LEU A 148 16.79 -4.76 15.25
C LEU A 148 15.57 -5.02 14.36
N VAL A 149 14.36 -4.69 14.82
CA VAL A 149 13.15 -4.80 13.99
C VAL A 149 13.23 -3.93 12.74
N ARG A 150 13.77 -2.70 12.86
CA ARG A 150 14.00 -1.82 11.70
C ARG A 150 15.03 -2.41 10.72
N LEU A 151 16.09 -3.03 11.24
CA LEU A 151 17.08 -3.74 10.43
C LEU A 151 16.43 -4.89 9.66
N PHE A 152 15.60 -5.71 10.32
CA PHE A 152 14.85 -6.79 9.67
C PHE A 152 13.92 -6.26 8.58
N ASN A 153 13.22 -5.15 8.80
CA ASN A 153 12.38 -4.53 7.76
C ASN A 153 13.18 -4.10 6.53
N ALA A 154 14.36 -3.53 6.73
CA ALA A 154 15.25 -3.13 5.63
C ALA A 154 15.79 -4.34 4.86
N ILE A 155 16.21 -5.40 5.56
CA ILE A 155 16.68 -6.65 4.94
C ILE A 155 15.54 -7.33 4.17
N LEU A 156 14.34 -7.39 4.76
CA LEU A 156 13.17 -7.96 4.13
C LEU A 156 12.81 -7.18 2.86
N LEU A 157 12.78 -5.84 2.89
CA LEU A 157 12.57 -5.02 1.70
C LEU A 157 13.61 -5.35 0.62
N ALA A 158 14.89 -5.45 1.00
CA ALA A 158 15.95 -5.78 0.06
C ALA A 158 15.70 -7.16 -0.60
N LEU A 159 15.39 -8.19 0.19
CA LEU A 159 15.09 -9.53 -0.31
C LEU A 159 13.86 -9.54 -1.24
N VAL A 160 12.79 -8.86 -0.84
CA VAL A 160 11.55 -8.75 -1.60
C VAL A 160 11.76 -8.00 -2.92
N LEU A 161 12.63 -6.99 -2.95
CA LEU A 161 13.00 -6.27 -4.17
C LEU A 161 13.85 -7.12 -5.12
N PHE A 162 14.74 -7.97 -4.58
CA PHE A 162 15.52 -8.91 -5.39
C PHE A 162 14.67 -10.04 -6.00
N ALA A 163 13.57 -10.43 -5.36
CA ALA A 163 12.69 -11.50 -5.85
C ALA A 163 12.20 -11.32 -7.31
N PRO A 164 11.60 -10.18 -7.72
CA PRO A 164 11.17 -9.97 -9.11
C PRO A 164 12.34 -9.86 -10.09
N GLU A 165 13.51 -9.39 -9.66
CA GLU A 165 14.69 -9.25 -10.51
C GLU A 165 15.33 -10.61 -10.81
N VAL A 166 15.36 -11.49 -9.81
CA VAL A 166 15.74 -12.90 -9.96
C VAL A 166 14.74 -13.65 -10.83
N GLN A 167 13.43 -13.46 -10.62
CA GLN A 167 12.41 -14.03 -11.52
C GLN A 167 12.58 -13.56 -12.96
N LYS A 168 12.82 -12.27 -13.20
CA LYS A 168 13.09 -11.74 -14.55
C LYS A 168 14.33 -12.37 -15.16
N LYS A 169 15.46 -12.43 -14.44
CA LYS A 169 16.70 -13.05 -14.93
C LYS A 169 16.55 -14.55 -15.20
N LEU A 170 15.78 -15.27 -14.38
CA LEU A 170 15.47 -16.69 -14.60
C LEU A 170 14.50 -16.91 -15.78
N LYS A 171 13.63 -15.94 -16.09
CA LYS A 171 12.70 -15.97 -17.24
C LYS A 171 13.36 -15.60 -18.59
N VAL A 172 14.65 -15.24 -18.64
CA VAL A 172 15.39 -14.96 -19.90
C VAL A 172 15.97 -16.23 -20.58
N ARG A 173 15.63 -17.43 -20.11
CA ARG A 173 16.05 -18.67 -20.80
C ARG A 173 14.91 -19.63 -21.12
N GLY A 174 13.71 -19.09 -21.35
CA GLY A 174 12.61 -19.78 -22.03
C GLY A 174 12.60 -19.39 -23.50
N LEU A 175 13.11 -20.29 -24.36
CA LEU A 175 13.16 -20.17 -25.82
C LEU A 175 11.87 -19.57 -26.41
N LYS A 176 12.01 -18.48 -27.19
CA LYS A 176 11.13 -18.24 -28.34
C LYS A 176 11.31 -19.43 -29.29
N LEU A 177 10.42 -20.41 -29.23
CA LEU A 177 10.19 -21.32 -30.35
C LEU A 177 9.02 -20.79 -31.15
N SER A 178 9.39 -20.27 -32.32
CA SER A 178 8.56 -20.05 -33.50
C SER A 178 7.44 -21.09 -33.63
N LYS A 179 6.20 -20.61 -33.79
CA LYS A 179 5.28 -20.99 -34.86
C LYS A 179 4.18 -19.95 -34.99
#